data_AF-A0A535DME9-F1
#
_entry.id   AF-A0A535DME9-F1
#
_cell.length_a   1.000
_cell.length_b   1.000
_cell.length_c   1.000
_cell.angle_alpha   90.00
_cell.angle_beta   90.00
_cell.angle_gamma   90.00
#
_symmetry.space_group_name_H-M   'P 1'
#
loop_
_entity.id
_entity.type
_entity.pdbx_description
1 polymer ?
#
loop_
_entity_poly.entity_id
_entity_poly.type
_entity_poly.pdbx_seq_one_letter_code
_entity_poly.pdbx_strand_id
1 'polypeptide(L)'
;MDRGVAITAWSAGRLTGSGAPRLLFGRMYEDPDVEVRSLPNGRVLAIASAGDVAFALAASGREVVAVDVNPAQVEYVRARMAGAPARTGRADRYLALAGRALPAMGLTRRRLEHFFEIDDPSL
;
A
#
# COMPACT_ATOMS: atom_id res chain seq x y z
N MET A 1 14.11 17.41 15.92
CA MET A 1 14.47 16.07 16.43
C MET A 1 14.45 15.11 15.26
N ASP A 2 15.63 14.70 14.81
CA ASP A 2 15.77 13.79 13.66
C ASP A 2 15.38 12.38 14.11
N ARG A 3 14.13 11.96 13.86
CA ARG A 3 13.68 10.58 14.15
C ARG A 3 14.26 9.68 13.06
N GLY A 4 15.49 9.25 13.30
CA GLY A 4 16.26 8.39 12.40
C GLY A 4 15.57 7.07 12.10
N VAL A 5 15.88 6.50 10.94
CA VAL A 5 15.51 5.14 10.56
C VAL A 5 16.23 4.19 11.52
N ALA A 6 15.49 3.50 12.39
CA ALA A 6 16.06 2.50 13.28
C ALA A 6 16.36 1.22 12.48
N ILE A 7 17.62 0.79 12.47
CA ILE A 7 18.00 -0.50 11.88
C ILE A 7 17.58 -1.61 12.85
N THR A 8 16.61 -2.43 12.46
CA THR A 8 16.12 -3.56 13.25
C THR A 8 16.50 -4.89 12.59
N ALA A 9 16.25 -6.02 13.26
CA ALA A 9 16.38 -7.36 12.67
C ALA A 9 15.55 -7.55 11.37
N TRP A 10 14.61 -6.63 11.11
CA TRP A 10 13.74 -6.62 9.95
C TRP A 10 14.26 -5.77 8.78
N SER A 11 15.38 -5.06 8.96
CA SER A 11 16.02 -4.19 7.94
C SER A 11 16.37 -4.88 6.62
N ALA A 12 16.36 -6.22 6.60
CA ALA A 12 16.55 -7.01 5.39
C ALA A 12 15.32 -7.06 4.44
N GLY A 13 14.15 -6.58 4.89
CA GLY A 13 12.92 -6.36 4.12
C GLY A 13 12.46 -7.53 3.25
N ARG A 14 11.66 -8.49 3.76
CA ARG A 14 11.22 -9.63 2.94
C ARG A 14 9.83 -10.18 3.26
N LEU A 15 9.10 -10.51 2.20
CA LEU A 15 8.19 -11.66 2.20
C LEU A 15 8.92 -12.95 1.74
N THR A 16 9.93 -12.89 0.84
CA THR A 16 10.79 -14.06 0.48
C THR A 16 12.22 -13.78 -0.06
N GLY A 17 12.74 -12.53 -0.19
CA GLY A 17 13.85 -12.26 -1.13
C GLY A 17 15.16 -11.63 -0.65
N SER A 18 16.30 -12.28 -0.97
CA SER A 18 17.65 -11.71 -1.27
C SER A 18 17.82 -10.21 -1.58
N GLY A 19 18.49 -9.38 -0.76
CA GLY A 19 19.18 -8.17 -1.26
C GLY A 19 18.78 -6.82 -0.67
N ALA A 20 19.22 -5.75 -1.35
CA ALA A 20 19.03 -4.37 -0.90
C ALA A 20 17.54 -3.97 -0.88
N PRO A 21 17.12 -3.12 0.08
CA PRO A 21 15.77 -2.55 0.12
C PRO A 21 15.38 -1.88 -1.20
N ARG A 22 14.13 -2.07 -1.64
CA ARG A 22 13.59 -1.46 -2.87
C ARG A 22 12.14 -1.07 -2.65
N LEU A 23 11.66 -0.08 -3.40
CA LEU A 23 10.25 0.28 -3.42
C LEU A 23 9.39 -0.90 -3.89
N LEU A 24 8.50 -1.40 -3.02
CA LEU A 24 7.61 -2.51 -3.35
C LEU A 24 6.28 -2.00 -3.87
N PHE A 25 5.58 -1.16 -3.11
CA PHE A 25 4.30 -0.58 -3.44
C PHE A 25 4.46 0.91 -3.73
N GLY A 26 4.22 1.31 -4.97
CA GLY A 26 4.14 2.73 -5.35
C GLY A 26 2.79 3.34 -5.06
N ARG A 27 1.76 2.50 -5.03
CA ARG A 27 0.39 2.80 -4.61
C ARG A 27 -0.16 1.64 -3.78
N MET A 28 -1.13 1.94 -2.94
CA MET A 28 -1.98 0.94 -2.32
C MET A 28 -3.17 0.59 -3.22
N TYR A 29 -3.74 -0.58 -2.92
CA TYR A 29 -4.91 -1.14 -3.61
C TYR A 29 -6.10 -1.32 -2.66
N GLU A 30 -5.88 -1.10 -1.36
CA GLU A 30 -6.92 -0.93 -0.35
C GLU A 30 -7.64 0.41 -0.55
N ASP A 31 -8.92 0.44 -0.14
CA ASP A 31 -9.72 1.66 -0.10
C ASP A 31 -9.48 2.41 1.23
N PRO A 32 -8.83 3.59 1.22
CA PRO A 32 -8.59 4.35 2.44
C PRO A 32 -9.88 4.85 3.12
N ASP A 33 -10.98 5.01 2.36
CA ASP A 33 -12.24 5.53 2.90
C ASP A 33 -12.93 4.50 3.81
N VAL A 34 -12.65 3.21 3.62
CA VAL A 34 -13.10 2.15 4.55
C VAL A 34 -12.43 2.34 5.91
N GLU A 35 -11.11 2.56 5.92
CA GLU A 35 -10.34 2.75 7.15
C GLU A 35 -10.72 4.04 7.88
N VAL A 36 -10.86 5.15 7.14
CA VAL A 36 -11.25 6.46 7.71
C VAL A 36 -12.63 6.41 8.37
N ARG A 37 -13.58 5.67 7.80
CA ARG A 37 -14.93 5.49 8.36
C ARG A 37 -14.97 4.51 9.53
N SER A 38 -14.14 3.47 9.50
CA SER A 38 -14.22 2.36 10.46
C SER A 38 -13.41 2.61 11.72
N LEU A 39 -12.28 3.32 11.62
CA LEU A 39 -11.40 3.55 12.76
C LEU A 39 -11.87 4.71 13.63
N PRO A 40 -11.75 4.62 14.97
CA PRO A 40 -12.05 5.76 15.85
C PRO A 40 -11.06 6.92 15.66
N ASN A 41 -11.39 8.08 16.23
CA ASN A 41 -10.47 9.22 16.32
C ASN A 41 -9.33 8.93 17.31
N GLY A 42 -8.19 9.60 17.13
CA GLY A 42 -7.05 9.52 18.06
C GLY A 42 -5.73 9.22 17.36
N ARG A 43 -4.90 8.41 18.00
CA ARG A 43 -3.56 8.03 17.53
C ARG A 43 -3.63 6.72 16.77
N VAL A 44 -3.04 6.66 15.57
CA VAL A 44 -3.06 5.47 14.72
C VAL A 44 -1.64 5.08 14.34
N LEU A 45 -1.29 3.82 14.55
CA LEU A 45 -0.10 3.21 13.98
C LEU A 45 -0.50 2.55 12.65
N ALA A 46 0.04 3.06 11.54
CA ALA A 46 -0.25 2.55 10.20
C ALA A 46 1.00 1.90 9.59
N ILE A 47 0.81 0.88 8.76
CA ILE A 47 1.88 0.39 7.90
C ILE A 47 2.09 1.42 6.79
N ALA A 48 3.33 1.90 6.62
CA ALA A 48 3.61 3.00 5.70
C ALA A 48 3.29 2.60 4.27
N SER A 49 3.80 1.46 3.81
CA SER A 49 3.59 0.96 2.45
C SER A 49 3.73 2.08 1.40
N ALA A 50 2.74 2.32 0.53
CA ALA A 50 2.75 3.44 -0.40
C ALA A 50 2.31 4.80 0.20
N GLY A 51 1.81 4.81 1.43
CA GLY A 51 1.41 6.00 2.19
C GLY A 51 -0.07 6.36 2.10
N ASP A 52 -0.84 5.77 1.18
CA ASP A 52 -2.20 6.26 0.85
C ASP A 52 -3.17 6.22 2.07
N VAL A 53 -3.21 5.10 2.81
CA VAL A 53 -4.03 4.99 4.04
C VAL A 53 -3.53 5.93 5.14
N ALA A 54 -2.21 6.00 5.35
CA ALA A 54 -1.63 6.88 6.36
C ALA A 54 -1.94 8.36 6.08
N PHE A 55 -1.89 8.78 4.81
CA PHE A 55 -2.24 10.13 4.40
C PHE A 55 -3.73 10.42 4.57
N ALA A 56 -4.62 9.50 4.18
CA ALA A 56 -6.05 9.66 4.36
C ALA A 56 -6.44 9.80 5.84
N LEU A 57 -5.87 8.94 6.71
CA LEU A 57 -6.06 9.01 8.15
C LEU A 57 -5.51 10.33 8.74
N ALA A 58 -4.33 10.79 8.31
CA ALA A 58 -3.79 12.07 8.76
C ALA A 58 -4.65 13.25 8.30
N ALA A 59 -5.12 13.25 7.04
CA ALA A 59 -5.99 14.28 6.48
C ALA A 59 -7.35 14.38 7.20
N SER A 60 -7.81 13.28 7.79
CA SER A 60 -9.02 13.23 8.63
C SER A 60 -8.81 13.75 10.06
N GLY A 61 -7.63 14.29 10.40
CA GLY A 61 -7.33 14.91 11.69
C GLY A 61 -6.76 13.96 12.75
N ARG A 62 -6.39 12.73 12.40
CA ARG A 62 -5.81 11.74 13.31
C ARG A 62 -4.29 11.92 13.45
N GLU A 63 -3.73 11.59 14.60
CA GLU A 63 -2.27 11.55 14.80
C GLU A 63 -1.74 10.21 14.26
N VAL A 64 -1.07 10.23 13.11
CA VAL A 64 -0.61 9.00 12.44
C VAL A 64 0.89 8.80 12.62
N VAL A 65 1.29 7.62 13.06
CA VAL A 65 2.66 7.12 12.97
C VAL A 65 2.70 6.02 11.90
N ALA A 66 3.34 6.31 10.79
CA ALA A 66 3.55 5.34 9.72
C ALA A 66 4.87 4.58 9.93
N VAL A 67 4.83 3.25 9.93
CA VAL A 67 6.00 2.36 10.11
C VAL A 67 6.10 1.36 8.97
N ASP A 68 7.31 1.04 8.54
CA ASP A 68 7.53 -0.04 7.58
C ASP A 68 8.80 -0.78 7.93
N VAL A 69 8.79 -2.07 7.63
CA VAL A 69 9.97 -2.93 7.72
C VAL A 69 10.99 -2.60 6.63
N ASN A 70 10.50 -2.18 5.47
CA ASN A 70 11.31 -1.84 4.32
C ASN A 70 11.70 -0.35 4.38
N PRO A 71 12.97 -0.03 4.64
CA PRO A 71 13.39 1.37 4.75
C PRO A 71 13.13 2.17 3.47
N ALA A 72 13.15 1.52 2.29
CA ALA A 72 12.81 2.18 1.03
C ALA A 72 11.35 2.65 0.97
N GLN A 73 10.43 2.00 1.69
CA GLN A 73 9.04 2.47 1.83
C GLN A 73 8.95 3.67 2.78
N VAL A 74 9.67 3.64 3.90
CA VAL A 74 9.73 4.78 4.82
C VAL A 74 10.26 6.03 4.11
N GLU A 75 11.36 5.88 3.36
CA GLU A 75 11.94 6.97 2.56
C GLU A 75 10.96 7.47 1.48
N TYR A 76 10.29 6.55 0.79
CA TYR A 76 9.29 6.88 -0.23
C TYR A 76 8.11 7.68 0.34
N VAL A 77 7.53 7.23 1.45
CA VAL A 77 6.42 7.91 2.12
C VAL A 77 6.85 9.28 2.65
N ARG A 78 8.07 9.40 3.22
CA ARG A 78 8.63 10.70 3.61
C ARG A 78 8.74 11.66 2.42
N ALA A 79 9.22 11.17 1.28
CA ALA A 79 9.32 11.98 0.07
C ALA A 79 7.93 12.41 -0.44
N ARG A 80 6.95 11.50 -0.47
CA ARG A 80 5.56 11.84 -0.85
C ARG A 80 4.94 12.87 0.10
N MET A 81 5.18 12.74 1.40
CA MET A 81 4.74 13.71 2.40
C MET A 81 5.34 15.11 2.16
N ALA A 82 6.56 15.17 1.60
CA ALA A 82 7.21 16.40 1.16
C ALA A 82 6.80 16.87 -0.25
N GLY A 83 5.81 16.23 -0.88
CA GLY A 83 5.27 16.61 -2.19
C GLY A 83 5.93 15.91 -3.38
N ALA A 84 6.81 14.93 -3.18
CA ALA A 84 7.36 14.15 -4.28
C ALA A 84 6.26 13.32 -4.98
N PRO A 85 6.34 13.17 -6.32
CA PRO A 85 5.36 12.40 -7.07
C PRO A 85 5.41 10.90 -6.73
N ALA A 86 4.29 10.21 -6.98
CA ALA A 86 4.24 8.76 -6.85
C ALA A 86 5.22 8.08 -7.82
N ARG A 87 5.83 6.98 -7.38
CA ARG A 87 6.78 6.18 -8.16
C ARG A 87 6.31 4.74 -8.23
N THR A 88 6.51 4.08 -9.35
CA THR A 88 6.14 2.67 -9.52
C THR A 88 7.06 1.76 -8.71
N GLY A 89 6.46 0.98 -7.82
CA GLY A 89 7.13 -0.08 -7.06
C GLY A 89 7.21 -1.41 -7.82
N ARG A 90 7.96 -2.36 -7.26
CA ARG A 90 8.12 -3.70 -7.85
C ARG A 90 6.80 -4.49 -7.89
N ALA A 91 6.00 -4.41 -6.84
CA ALA A 91 4.68 -5.05 -6.78
C ALA A 91 3.74 -4.49 -7.85
N ASP A 92 3.75 -3.18 -8.07
CA ASP A 92 2.94 -2.54 -9.13
C ASP A 92 3.24 -3.13 -10.51
N ARG A 93 4.52 -3.38 -10.81
CA ARG A 93 4.94 -3.99 -12.08
C ARG A 93 4.44 -5.42 -12.21
N TYR A 94 4.54 -6.21 -11.13
CA TYR A 94 4.03 -7.58 -11.11
C TYR A 94 2.51 -7.63 -11.27
N LEU A 95 1.78 -6.76 -10.55
CA LEU A 95 0.33 -6.66 -10.64
C LEU A 95 -0.11 -6.19 -12.03
N ALA A 96 0.58 -5.22 -12.62
CA ALA A 96 0.31 -4.78 -13.99
C ALA A 96 0.54 -5.91 -15.02
N LEU A 97 1.58 -6.71 -14.83
CA LEU A 97 1.85 -7.87 -15.69
C LEU A 97 0.79 -8.97 -15.51
N ALA A 98 0.47 -9.31 -14.26
CA ALA A 98 -0.56 -10.29 -13.94
C ALA A 98 -1.93 -9.87 -14.49
N GLY A 99 -2.28 -8.58 -14.33
CA GLY A 99 -3.50 -7.98 -14.86
C GLY A 99 -3.64 -8.14 -16.38
N ARG A 100 -2.54 -8.02 -17.12
CA ARG A 100 -2.53 -8.24 -18.59
C ARG A 100 -2.75 -9.70 -18.98
N ALA A 101 -2.42 -10.65 -18.11
CA ALA A 101 -2.62 -12.08 -18.36
C ALA A 101 -4.04 -12.55 -18.02
N LEU A 102 -4.81 -11.80 -17.22
CA LEU A 102 -6.17 -12.17 -16.77
C LEU A 102 -7.11 -12.56 -17.93
N PRO A 103 -7.20 -11.80 -19.05
CA PRO A 103 -8.11 -12.17 -20.13
C PRO A 103 -7.78 -13.52 -20.77
N ALA A 104 -6.49 -13.86 -20.90
CA ALA A 104 -6.05 -15.14 -21.45
C ALA A 104 -6.41 -16.33 -20.53
N MET A 105 -6.63 -16.08 -19.25
CA MET A 105 -7.15 -17.06 -18.28
C MET A 105 -8.68 -17.08 -18.21
N GLY A 106 -9.37 -16.40 -19.12
CA GLY A 106 -10.83 -16.30 -19.13
C GLY A 106 -11.42 -15.31 -18.12
N LEU A 107 -10.58 -14.53 -17.43
CA LEU A 107 -10.97 -13.44 -16.53
C LEU A 107 -11.03 -12.12 -17.31
N THR A 108 -11.98 -12.05 -18.24
CA THR A 108 -12.23 -10.83 -19.02
C THR A 108 -12.84 -9.74 -18.14
N ARG A 109 -12.70 -8.47 -18.57
CA ARG A 109 -13.28 -7.32 -17.87
C ARG A 109 -14.78 -7.51 -17.57
N ARG A 110 -15.55 -7.93 -18.57
CA ARG A 110 -16.99 -8.22 -18.42
C ARG A 110 -17.28 -9.28 -17.34
N ARG A 111 -16.46 -10.34 -17.27
CA ARG A 111 -16.64 -11.41 -16.28
C ARG A 111 -16.29 -10.94 -14.88
N LEU A 112 -15.26 -10.11 -14.73
CA LEU A 112 -14.88 -9.50 -13.45
C LEU A 112 -15.93 -8.49 -12.98
N GLU A 113 -16.42 -7.63 -13.87
CA GLU A 113 -17.51 -6.68 -13.58
C GLU A 113 -18.76 -7.44 -13.13
N HIS A 114 -19.18 -8.47 -13.88
CA HIS A 114 -20.29 -9.32 -13.48
C HIS A 114 -20.08 -9.97 -12.11
N PHE A 115 -18.87 -10.50 -11.83
CA PHE A 115 -18.55 -11.08 -10.53
C PHE A 115 -18.64 -10.07 -9.38
N PHE A 116 -18.18 -8.83 -9.57
CA PHE A 116 -18.30 -7.78 -8.56
C PHE A 116 -19.73 -7.25 -8.38
N GLU A 117 -20.60 -7.45 -9.38
CA GLU A 117 -22.03 -7.14 -9.30
C GLU A 117 -22.84 -8.26 -8.61
N ILE A 118 -22.25 -9.42 -8.32
CA ILE A 118 -22.92 -10.47 -7.55
C ILE A 118 -23.13 -9.98 -6.12
N ASP A 119 -24.38 -9.73 -5.78
CA ASP A 119 -24.84 -9.31 -4.46
C ASP A 119 -25.40 -10.47 -3.62
N ASP A 120 -25.70 -11.61 -4.26
CA ASP A 120 -26.05 -12.87 -3.61
C ASP A 120 -24.84 -13.82 -3.57
N PRO A 121 -24.22 -14.05 -2.39
CA PRO A 121 -23.07 -14.94 -2.25
C PRO A 121 -23.41 -16.44 -2.39
N SER A 122 -24.68 -16.80 -2.59
CA SER A 122 -25.12 -18.18 -2.79
C SER A 122 -25.23 -18.62 -4.27
N LEU A 123 -24.97 -17.70 -5.21
CA LEU A 123 -24.89 -17.95 -6.66
C LEU A 123 -23.48 -18.28 -7.14
#